data_AF-A0A2E5YBY7-F1
#
_entry.id   AF-A0A2E5YBY7-F1
#
_cell.length_a   1.000
_cell.length_b   1.000
_cell.length_c   1.000
_cell.angle_alpha   90.00
_cell.angle_beta   90.00
_cell.angle_gamma   90.00
#
_symmetry.space_group_name_H-M   'P 1'
#
loop_
_entity.id
_entity.type
_entity.pdbx_description
1 polymer ?
#
loop_
_entity_poly.entity_id
_entity_poly.type
_entity_poly.pdbx_seq_one_letter_code
_entity_poly.pdbx_strand_id
1 'polypeptide(L)'
;MSRTEYQKLAKISKRKLDKLEYEHQQHLTRFSGAMESKVNHINELERSLEKLRKKAERGMQTSVPKSLGTAMEMRVVKSDLLIAKSVLTVLRSNRFYHRMMVILIQDVKSGVEYDPRRIDDLIPAEFSELVEGSVLSTKMEGLLGELKSDLEGGA
;
A
#
# COMPACT_ATOMS: atom_id res chain seq x y z
N MET A 1 -18.30 -13.31 3.25
CA MET A 1 -18.86 -11.96 2.96
C MET A 1 -19.38 -11.82 1.53
N SER A 2 -18.77 -12.43 0.52
CA SER A 2 -19.09 -12.24 -0.90
C SER A 2 -20.43 -12.85 -1.36
N ARG A 3 -20.82 -14.03 -0.87
CA ARG A 3 -22.10 -14.68 -1.20
C ARG A 3 -23.32 -13.83 -0.79
N THR A 4 -23.24 -13.12 0.33
CA THR A 4 -24.30 -12.23 0.81
C THR A 4 -24.44 -10.96 -0.04
N GLU A 5 -23.33 -10.43 -0.57
CA GLU A 5 -23.37 -9.27 -1.47
C GLU A 5 -23.91 -9.64 -2.85
N TYR A 6 -23.52 -10.79 -3.40
CA TYR A 6 -24.09 -11.30 -4.65
C TYR A 6 -25.62 -11.42 -4.58
N GLN A 7 -26.16 -12.01 -3.50
CA GLN A 7 -27.61 -12.13 -3.31
C GLN A 7 -28.33 -10.78 -3.18
N LYS A 8 -27.67 -9.75 -2.63
CA LYS A 8 -28.23 -8.39 -2.60
C LYS A 8 -28.26 -7.80 -4.00
N LEU A 9 -27.15 -7.90 -4.75
CA LEU A 9 -27.03 -7.42 -6.12
C LEU A 9 -28.05 -8.08 -7.06
N ALA A 10 -28.27 -9.39 -6.92
CA ALA A 10 -29.24 -10.15 -7.72
C ALA A 10 -30.70 -9.67 -7.59
N LYS A 11 -31.04 -8.96 -6.50
CA LYS A 11 -32.38 -8.39 -6.27
C LYS A 11 -32.54 -6.98 -6.84
N ILE A 12 -31.47 -6.38 -7.36
CA ILE A 12 -31.48 -5.01 -7.88
C ILE A 12 -31.88 -5.02 -9.36
N SER A 13 -32.61 -4.00 -9.80
CA SER A 13 -32.99 -3.87 -11.21
C SER A 13 -31.79 -3.59 -12.12
N LYS A 14 -31.82 -4.10 -13.36
CA LYS A 14 -30.73 -3.95 -14.33
C LYS A 14 -30.23 -2.50 -14.50
N ARG A 15 -31.15 -1.54 -14.61
CA ARG A 15 -30.81 -0.10 -14.70
C ARG A 15 -30.04 0.43 -13.49
N LYS A 16 -30.34 -0.07 -12.29
CA LYS A 16 -29.63 0.30 -11.06
C LYS A 16 -28.26 -0.39 -11.00
N LEU A 17 -28.16 -1.64 -11.49
CA LEU A 17 -26.88 -2.35 -11.62
C LEU A 17 -25.94 -1.63 -12.60
N ASP A 18 -26.44 -1.17 -13.75
CA ASP A 18 -25.63 -0.43 -14.73
C ASP A 18 -25.06 0.87 -14.12
N LYS A 19 -25.86 1.59 -13.33
CA LYS A 19 -25.40 2.79 -12.62
C LYS A 19 -24.33 2.45 -11.58
N LEU A 20 -24.55 1.39 -10.80
CA LEU A 20 -23.62 0.97 -9.74
C LEU A 20 -22.30 0.46 -10.32
N GLU A 21 -22.33 -0.27 -11.44
CA GLU A 21 -21.15 -0.69 -12.19
C GLU A 21 -20.34 0.53 -12.63
N TYR A 22 -21.00 1.52 -13.25
CA TYR A 22 -20.36 2.75 -13.68
C TYR A 22 -19.68 3.49 -12.52
N GLU A 23 -20.36 3.66 -11.39
CA GLU A 23 -19.80 4.30 -10.19
C GLU A 23 -18.57 3.54 -9.68
N HIS A 24 -18.64 2.21 -9.56
CA HIS A 24 -17.49 1.40 -9.14
C HIS A 24 -16.33 1.44 -10.13
N GLN A 25 -16.60 1.52 -11.43
CA GLN A 25 -15.58 1.66 -12.45
C GLN A 25 -14.87 3.02 -12.39
N GLN A 26 -15.62 4.11 -12.13
CA GLN A 26 -15.02 5.42 -11.88
C GLN A 26 -14.13 5.41 -10.64
N HIS A 27 -14.61 4.81 -9.54
CA HIS A 27 -13.81 4.68 -8.33
C HIS A 27 -12.55 3.83 -8.55
N LEU A 28 -12.66 2.73 -9.29
CA LEU A 28 -11.53 1.88 -9.64
C LEU A 28 -10.42 2.67 -10.36
N THR A 29 -10.79 3.48 -11.36
CA THR A 29 -9.86 4.37 -12.07
C THR A 29 -9.24 5.40 -11.13
N ARG A 30 -10.05 6.05 -10.29
CA ARG A 30 -9.58 7.04 -9.31
C ARG A 30 -8.57 6.44 -8.32
N PHE A 31 -8.87 5.28 -7.75
CA PHE A 31 -7.98 4.61 -6.81
C PHE A 31 -6.71 4.09 -7.50
N SER A 32 -6.79 3.65 -8.77
CA SER A 32 -5.61 3.25 -9.53
C SER A 32 -4.66 4.43 -9.77
N GLY A 33 -5.17 5.59 -10.19
CA GLY A 33 -4.34 6.79 -10.36
C GLY A 33 -3.75 7.30 -9.03
N ALA A 34 -4.54 7.29 -7.95
CA ALA A 34 -4.05 7.66 -6.62
C ALA A 34 -2.96 6.70 -6.12
N MET A 35 -3.10 5.40 -6.41
CA MET A 35 -2.10 4.38 -6.08
C MET A 35 -0.78 4.65 -6.82
N GLU A 36 -0.83 4.89 -8.12
CA GLU A 36 0.36 5.21 -8.93
C GLU A 36 1.06 6.47 -8.43
N SER A 37 0.31 7.54 -8.16
CA SER A 37 0.84 8.77 -7.57
C SER A 37 1.52 8.51 -6.22
N LYS A 38 0.94 7.66 -5.36
CA LYS A 38 1.53 7.31 -4.07
C LYS A 38 2.77 6.42 -4.18
N VAL A 39 2.82 5.52 -5.16
CA VAL A 39 4.04 4.73 -5.46
C VAL A 39 5.18 5.66 -5.87
N ASN A 40 4.92 6.64 -6.74
CA ASN A 40 5.94 7.62 -7.14
C ASN A 40 6.46 8.44 -5.95
N HIS A 41 5.56 8.88 -5.08
CA HIS A 41 5.95 9.60 -3.85
C HIS A 41 6.78 8.74 -2.89
N ILE A 42 6.43 7.46 -2.73
CA ILE A 42 7.23 6.51 -1.93
C ILE A 42 8.64 6.39 -2.51
N ASN A 43 8.79 6.26 -3.83
CA ASN A 43 10.09 6.18 -4.49
C ASN A 43 10.93 7.46 -4.27
N GLU A 44 10.30 8.63 -4.24
CA GLU A 44 10.96 9.90 -3.93
C GLU A 44 11.46 9.97 -2.49
N LEU A 45 10.64 9.52 -1.53
CA LEU A 45 11.01 9.46 -0.11
C LEU A 45 12.15 8.46 0.11
N GLU A 46 12.13 7.30 -0.54
CA GLU A 46 13.21 6.31 -0.47
C GLU A 46 14.52 6.86 -1.04
N ARG A 47 14.48 7.55 -2.19
CA ARG A 47 15.66 8.25 -2.74
C ARG A 47 16.18 9.34 -1.80
N SER A 48 15.29 10.07 -1.14
CA SER A 48 15.66 11.13 -0.19
C SER A 48 16.32 10.55 1.06
N LEU A 49 15.75 9.47 1.59
CA LEU A 49 16.30 8.75 2.74
C LEU A 49 17.69 8.19 2.43
N GLU A 50 17.89 7.63 1.23
CA GLU A 50 19.18 7.12 0.78
C GLU A 50 20.24 8.24 0.64
N LYS A 51 19.85 9.42 0.16
CA LYS A 51 20.74 10.60 0.13
C LYS A 51 21.14 11.04 1.55
N LEU A 52 20.18 11.04 2.48
CA LEU A 52 20.43 11.39 3.87
C LEU A 52 21.32 10.36 4.58
N ARG A 53 21.18 9.07 4.29
CA ARG A 53 22.09 8.00 4.76
C ARG A 53 23.54 8.29 4.37
N LYS A 54 23.79 8.51 3.07
CA LYS A 54 25.11 8.85 2.55
C LYS A 54 25.67 10.14 3.17
N LYS A 55 24.81 11.13 3.45
CA LYS A 55 25.19 12.38 4.13
C LYS A 55 25.56 12.13 5.60
N ALA A 56 24.82 11.28 6.30
CA ALA A 56 25.08 10.91 7.69
C ALA A 56 26.40 10.15 7.81
N GLU A 57 26.65 9.15 6.96
CA GLU A 57 27.90 8.38 6.92
C GLU A 57 29.13 9.29 6.75
N ARG A 58 29.10 10.21 5.78
CA ARG A 58 30.17 11.21 5.59
C ARG A 58 30.29 12.16 6.78
N GLY A 59 29.16 12.52 7.38
CA GLY A 59 29.10 13.34 8.58
C GLY A 59 29.81 12.67 9.76
N MET A 60 29.67 11.35 9.93
CA MET A 60 30.23 10.64 11.08
C MET A 60 31.75 10.66 11.09
N GLN A 61 32.37 10.72 9.91
CA GLN A 61 33.82 10.87 9.74
C GLN A 61 34.33 12.28 10.07
N THR A 62 33.46 13.29 10.13
CA THR A 62 33.86 14.71 10.23
C THR A 62 33.31 15.43 11.47
N SER A 63 32.09 15.13 11.91
CA SER A 63 31.44 15.81 13.03
C SER A 63 30.22 15.02 13.56
N VAL A 64 30.27 14.65 14.84
CA VAL A 64 29.18 13.95 15.54
C VAL A 64 27.88 14.78 15.57
N PRO A 65 27.87 16.08 15.91
CA PRO A 65 26.64 16.89 15.89
C PRO A 65 25.98 16.97 14.50
N LYS A 66 26.78 17.08 13.43
CA LYS A 66 26.27 17.12 12.05
C LYS A 66 25.62 15.80 11.63
N SER A 67 26.19 14.69 12.09
CA SER A 67 25.64 13.35 11.89
C SER A 67 24.33 13.17 12.64
N LEU A 68 24.27 13.63 13.89
CA LEU A 68 23.06 13.59 14.71
C LEU A 68 21.92 14.40 14.08
N GLY A 69 22.20 15.62 13.61
CA GLY A 69 21.20 16.44 12.90
C GLY A 69 20.67 15.75 11.64
N THR A 70 21.56 15.12 10.86
CA THR A 70 21.16 14.35 9.68
C THR A 70 20.33 13.11 10.05
N ALA A 71 20.66 12.44 11.16
CA ALA A 71 19.87 11.30 11.66
C ALA A 71 18.46 11.72 12.11
N MET A 72 18.30 12.92 12.67
CA MET A 72 16.98 13.47 12.98
C MET A 72 16.16 13.75 11.70
N GLU A 73 16.78 14.32 10.66
CA GLU A 73 16.15 14.49 9.34
C GLU A 73 15.70 13.14 8.76
N MET A 74 16.56 12.11 8.85
CA MET A 74 16.24 10.75 8.39
C MET A 74 15.03 10.17 9.11
N ARG A 75 14.87 10.43 10.41
CA ARG A 75 13.74 9.93 11.20
C ARG A 75 12.42 10.49 10.70
N VAL A 76 12.37 11.78 10.35
CA VAL A 76 11.17 12.42 9.80
C VAL A 76 10.80 11.76 8.46
N VAL A 77 11.77 11.64 7.55
CA VAL A 77 11.54 11.04 6.22
C VAL A 77 11.10 9.57 6.34
N LYS A 78 11.65 8.80 7.29
CA LYS A 78 11.23 7.41 7.54
C LYS A 78 9.77 7.34 8.05
N SER A 79 9.35 8.27 8.91
CA SER A 79 7.95 8.36 9.35
C SER A 79 7.01 8.68 8.19
N ASP A 80 7.37 9.66 7.35
CA ASP A 80 6.58 10.00 6.16
C ASP A 80 6.47 8.81 5.19
N LEU A 81 7.56 8.05 5.03
CA LEU A 81 7.59 6.84 4.21
C LEU A 81 6.64 5.77 4.76
N LEU A 82 6.61 5.55 6.07
CA LEU A 82 5.69 4.61 6.71
C LEU A 82 4.23 5.03 6.54
N ILE A 83 3.93 6.32 6.73
CA ILE A 83 2.58 6.87 6.50
C ILE A 83 2.19 6.68 5.03
N ALA A 84 3.07 7.00 4.09
CA ALA A 84 2.81 6.85 2.67
C ALA A 84 2.55 5.38 2.27
N LYS A 85 3.34 4.43 2.80
CA LYS A 85 3.12 2.99 2.60
C LYS A 85 1.77 2.52 3.18
N SER A 86 1.39 3.05 4.34
CA SER A 86 0.10 2.74 4.99
C SER A 86 -1.08 3.25 4.15
N VAL A 87 -0.98 4.48 3.64
CA VAL A 87 -1.97 5.05 2.71
C VAL A 87 -2.06 4.22 1.43
N LEU A 88 -0.92 3.79 0.86
CA LEU A 88 -0.90 2.93 -0.32
C LEU A 88 -1.66 1.62 -0.10
N THR A 89 -1.50 0.99 1.07
CA THR A 89 -2.26 -0.21 1.44
C THR A 89 -3.76 0.05 1.43
N VAL A 90 -4.22 1.15 2.03
CA VAL A 90 -5.64 1.53 2.02
C VAL A 90 -6.16 1.77 0.59
N LEU A 91 -5.38 2.45 -0.25
CA LEU A 91 -5.74 2.67 -1.66
C LEU A 91 -5.86 1.35 -2.43
N ARG A 92 -4.96 0.39 -2.20
CA ARG A 92 -4.99 -0.96 -2.78
C ARG A 92 -6.22 -1.75 -2.33
N SER A 93 -6.58 -1.71 -1.05
CA SER A 93 -7.81 -2.32 -0.52
C SER A 93 -9.07 -1.76 -1.18
N ASN A 94 -9.15 -0.43 -1.32
CA ASN A 94 -10.29 0.20 -1.99
C ASN A 94 -10.35 -0.15 -3.48
N ARG A 95 -9.21 -0.15 -4.18
CA ARG A 95 -9.12 -0.58 -5.58
C ARG A 95 -9.61 -2.03 -5.73
N PHE A 96 -9.17 -2.93 -4.87
CA PHE A 96 -9.58 -4.33 -4.86
C PHE A 96 -11.09 -4.47 -4.64
N TYR A 97 -11.64 -3.79 -3.62
CA TYR A 97 -13.08 -3.78 -3.36
C TYR A 97 -13.90 -3.34 -4.58
N HIS A 98 -13.51 -2.24 -5.23
CA HIS A 98 -14.22 -1.77 -6.42
C HIS A 98 -14.11 -2.72 -7.61
N ARG A 99 -12.94 -3.34 -7.81
CA ARG A 99 -12.76 -4.37 -8.84
C ARG A 99 -13.69 -5.57 -8.59
N MET A 100 -13.74 -6.02 -7.34
CA MET A 100 -14.62 -7.11 -6.89
C MET A 100 -16.09 -6.80 -7.16
N MET A 101 -16.54 -5.58 -6.82
CA MET A 101 -17.92 -5.16 -7.05
C MET A 101 -18.27 -5.10 -8.54
N VAL A 102 -17.37 -4.60 -9.41
CA VAL A 102 -17.58 -4.61 -10.86
C VAL A 102 -17.80 -6.04 -11.37
N ILE A 103 -16.94 -6.98 -10.97
CA ILE A 103 -17.04 -8.38 -11.38
C ILE A 103 -18.35 -9.00 -10.91
N LEU A 104 -18.71 -8.82 -9.62
CA LEU A 104 -19.96 -9.35 -9.08
C LEU A 104 -21.19 -8.78 -9.79
N ILE A 105 -21.19 -7.49 -10.14
CA ILE A 105 -22.29 -6.87 -10.88
C ILE A 105 -22.38 -7.44 -12.30
N GLN A 106 -21.24 -7.63 -12.98
CA GLN A 106 -21.19 -8.22 -14.32
C GLN A 106 -21.68 -9.67 -14.32
N ASP A 107 -21.29 -10.47 -13.33
CA ASP A 107 -21.76 -11.85 -13.16
C ASP A 107 -23.27 -11.88 -12.95
N VAL A 108 -23.83 -11.05 -12.05
CA VAL A 108 -25.28 -10.93 -11.83
C VAL A 108 -26.01 -10.53 -13.12
N LYS A 109 -25.48 -9.53 -13.85
CA LYS A 109 -26.07 -9.08 -15.13
C LYS A 109 -26.06 -10.17 -16.20
N SER A 110 -25.08 -11.06 -16.16
CA SER A 110 -24.90 -12.16 -17.11
C SER A 110 -25.59 -13.46 -16.67
N GLY A 111 -26.20 -13.47 -15.48
CA GLY A 111 -26.84 -14.67 -14.92
C GLY A 111 -25.85 -15.76 -14.51
N VAL A 112 -24.57 -15.40 -14.32
CA VAL A 112 -23.52 -16.33 -13.91
C VAL A 112 -23.65 -16.59 -12.42
N GLU A 113 -23.77 -17.84 -12.01
CA GLU A 113 -23.82 -18.20 -10.59
C GLU A 113 -22.54 -17.80 -9.85
N TYR A 114 -22.72 -17.40 -8.60
CA TYR A 114 -21.62 -17.02 -7.73
C TYR A 114 -20.66 -18.21 -7.51
N ASP A 115 -19.42 -18.07 -7.98
CA ASP A 115 -18.32 -18.99 -7.69
C ASP A 115 -17.31 -18.33 -6.74
N PRO A 116 -17.20 -18.79 -5.48
CA PRO A 116 -16.21 -18.28 -4.53
C PRO A 116 -14.76 -18.45 -4.99
N ARG A 117 -14.45 -19.45 -5.82
CA ARG A 117 -13.06 -19.73 -6.23
C ARG A 117 -12.48 -18.63 -7.11
N ARG A 118 -13.31 -18.00 -7.96
CA ARG A 118 -12.91 -16.84 -8.77
C ARG A 118 -12.50 -15.62 -7.92
N ILE A 119 -12.97 -15.54 -6.68
CA ILE A 119 -12.64 -14.45 -5.75
C ILE A 119 -11.28 -14.69 -5.11
N ASP A 120 -10.96 -15.95 -4.79
CA ASP A 120 -9.65 -16.31 -4.27
C ASP A 120 -8.55 -15.99 -5.30
N ASP A 121 -8.82 -16.21 -6.59
CA ASP A 121 -7.92 -15.83 -7.69
C ASP A 121 -7.80 -14.30 -7.89
N LEU A 122 -8.74 -13.51 -7.35
CA LEU A 122 -8.73 -12.06 -7.45
C LEU A 122 -7.91 -11.40 -6.34
N ILE A 123 -7.74 -12.07 -5.19
CA ILE A 123 -6.92 -11.57 -4.08
C ILE A 123 -5.46 -11.63 -4.55
N PRO A 124 -4.79 -10.48 -4.78
CA PRO A 124 -3.39 -10.50 -5.17
C PRO A 124 -2.56 -11.13 -4.04
N ALA A 125 -1.62 -12.01 -4.37
CA ALA A 125 -0.66 -12.59 -3.41
C ALA A 125 0.05 -11.50 -2.57
N GLU A 126 0.19 -10.30 -3.12
CA GLU A 126 0.72 -9.09 -2.49
C GLU A 126 -0.05 -8.62 -1.24
N PHE A 127 -1.32 -9.02 -1.05
CA PHE A 127 -2.06 -8.73 0.18
C PHE A 127 -1.53 -9.52 1.37
N SER A 128 -0.97 -10.72 1.14
CA SER A 128 -0.40 -11.56 2.19
C SER A 128 0.93 -11.01 2.69
N GLU A 129 1.81 -10.57 1.80
CA GLU A 129 3.14 -10.01 2.15
C GLU A 129 3.05 -8.67 2.90
N LEU A 130 2.01 -7.86 2.63
CA LEU A 130 1.84 -6.54 3.25
C LEU A 130 1.41 -6.59 4.72
N VAL A 131 0.63 -7.60 5.12
CA VAL A 131 0.24 -7.78 6.52
C VAL A 131 1.46 -8.15 7.37
N GLU A 132 2.37 -8.98 6.83
CA GLU A 132 3.64 -9.31 7.50
C GLU A 132 4.56 -8.09 7.63
N GLY A 133 4.70 -7.26 6.59
CA GLY A 133 5.56 -6.07 6.63
C GLY A 133 5.07 -4.94 7.57
N SER A 134 3.76 -4.80 7.73
CA SER A 134 3.15 -3.78 8.60
C SER A 134 3.41 -4.05 10.10
N VAL A 135 3.44 -5.33 10.49
CA VAL A 135 3.73 -5.77 11.87
C VAL A 135 5.22 -5.56 12.25
N LEU A 136 6.13 -5.70 11.28
CA LEU A 136 7.57 -5.46 11.50
C LEU A 136 7.91 -3.97 11.68
N SER A 137 7.13 -3.07 11.08
CA SER A 137 7.40 -1.62 11.07
C SER A 137 7.12 -0.91 12.40
N THR A 138 6.49 -1.59 13.37
CA THR A 138 6.20 -1.03 14.70
C THR A 138 7.43 -1.02 15.63
N LYS A 139 8.53 -1.69 15.27
CA LYS A 139 9.80 -1.68 16.03
C LYS A 139 10.73 -0.56 15.55
N MET A 140 10.38 0.69 15.83
CA MET A 140 11.26 1.85 15.52
C MET A 140 12.43 2.05 16.51
N GLU A 141 12.55 1.23 17.57
CA GLU A 141 13.57 1.39 18.63
C GLU A 141 14.99 0.96 18.21
N GLY A 142 15.17 0.31 17.07
CA GLY A 142 16.45 -0.27 16.64
C GLY A 142 17.35 0.61 15.77
N LEU A 143 16.97 1.84 15.41
CA LEU A 143 17.63 2.63 14.34
C LEU A 143 19.14 2.87 14.54
N LEU A 144 19.59 3.10 15.77
CA LEU A 144 21.02 3.23 16.08
C LEU A 144 21.74 1.87 16.08
N GLY A 145 21.02 0.79 16.40
CA GLY A 145 21.52 -0.58 16.36
C GLY A 145 21.63 -1.13 14.94
N GLU A 146 20.67 -0.81 14.05
CA GLU A 146 20.71 -1.15 12.63
C GLU A 146 21.87 -0.43 11.92
N LEU A 147 22.03 0.88 12.16
CA LEU A 147 23.18 1.62 11.64
C LEU A 147 24.52 1.09 12.17
N LYS A 148 24.58 0.66 13.44
CA LYS A 148 25.79 0.04 14.02
C LYS A 148 26.04 -1.36 13.44
N SER A 149 24.99 -2.16 13.27
CA SER A 149 25.02 -3.50 12.67
C SER A 149 25.50 -3.47 11.22
N ASP A 150 24.98 -2.54 10.41
CA ASP A 150 25.38 -2.38 9.01
C ASP A 150 26.85 -1.91 8.88
N LEU A 151 27.37 -1.23 9.90
CA LEU A 151 28.79 -0.81 10.01
C LEU A 151 29.71 -1.94 10.50
N GLU A 152 29.25 -2.80 11.41
CA GLU A 152 30.02 -3.93 11.95
C GLU A 152 30.01 -5.16 11.01
N GLY A 153 28.99 -5.30 10.15
CA GLY A 153 28.91 -6.36 9.13
C GLY A 153 29.63 -6.06 7.82
N GLY A 154 30.24 -4.87 7.70
CA GLY A 154 31.00 -4.41 6.53
C GLY A 154 32.52 -4.35 6.74
N ALA A 155 33.05 -5.12 7.70
CA ALA A 155 34.50 -5.30 7.92
C ALA A 155 35.01 -6.60 7.29
#